data_AF-T0DHP6-F1
#
_entry.id   AF-T0DHP6-F1
#
_cell.length_a   1.000
_cell.length_b   1.000
_cell.length_c   1.000
_cell.angle_alpha   90.00
_cell.angle_beta   90.00
_cell.angle_gamma   90.00
#
_symmetry.space_group_name_H-M   'P 1'
#
loop_
_entity.id
_entity.type
_entity.pdbx_description
1 polymer ?
#
loop_
_entity_poly.entity_id
_entity_poly.type
_entity_poly.pdbx_seq_one_letter_code
_entity_poly.pdbx_strand_id
1 'polypeptide(L)' 'MASSQHAIHCPKCNSTSFREERIVQLDSSVVIRDGLPVQARTLAESYRYICIQCNEILTHN' A
#
# COMPACT_ATOMS: atom_id res chain seq x y z
N MET A 1 -9.18 5.45 26.12
CA MET A 1 -9.74 6.04 24.89
C MET A 1 -8.56 6.63 24.14
N ALA A 2 -8.07 5.95 23.12
CA ALA A 2 -6.87 6.38 22.39
C ALA A 2 -7.17 7.69 21.62
N SER A 3 -6.26 8.63 21.75
CA SER A 3 -6.29 10.02 21.26
C SER A 3 -6.73 10.16 19.80
N SER A 4 -7.94 10.68 19.60
CA SER A 4 -8.50 11.10 18.30
C SER A 4 -7.86 12.36 17.71
N GLN A 5 -6.81 12.90 18.35
CA GLN A 5 -6.15 14.15 17.95
C GLN A 5 -5.15 14.00 16.78
N HIS A 6 -4.88 12.76 16.32
CA HIS A 6 -3.93 12.48 15.24
C HIS A 6 -4.50 11.52 14.19
N ALA A 7 -5.82 11.54 13.98
CA ALA A 7 -6.40 10.79 12.88
C ALA A 7 -5.99 11.43 11.54
N ILE A 8 -5.43 10.66 10.62
CA ILE A 8 -5.16 11.13 9.26
C ILE A 8 -6.51 11.28 8.56
N HIS A 9 -6.74 12.44 7.94
CA HIS A 9 -7.97 12.73 7.19
C HIS A 9 -7.68 12.76 5.70
N CYS A 10 -8.59 12.20 4.90
CA CYS A 10 -8.49 12.29 3.45
C CYS A 10 -8.68 13.75 3.01
N PRO A 11 -7.76 14.32 2.19
CA PRO A 11 -7.85 15.72 1.78
C PRO A 11 -9.05 16.03 0.87
N LYS A 12 -9.69 15.00 0.28
CA LYS A 12 -10.81 15.16 -0.66
C LYS A 12 -12.19 15.01 -0.03
N CYS A 13 -12.36 14.01 0.83
CA CYS A 13 -13.67 13.68 1.42
C CYS A 13 -13.70 13.72 2.95
N ASN A 14 -12.58 14.09 3.60
CA ASN A 14 -12.42 14.15 5.05
C ASN A 14 -12.64 12.83 5.81
N SER A 15 -12.81 11.72 5.10
CA SER A 15 -12.90 10.38 5.69
C SER A 15 -11.61 9.98 6.40
N THR A 16 -11.77 9.23 7.48
CA THR A 16 -10.67 8.63 8.27
C THR A 16 -10.47 7.14 7.95
N SER A 17 -11.22 6.60 6.98
CA SER A 17 -11.16 5.19 6.61
C SER A 17 -10.28 4.97 5.38
N PHE A 18 -9.23 4.17 5.54
CA PHE A 18 -8.26 3.87 4.49
C PHE A 18 -8.03 2.36 4.38
N ARG A 19 -7.77 1.88 3.16
CA ARG A 19 -7.19 0.56 2.91
C ARG A 19 -5.67 0.72 2.76
N GLU A 20 -4.93 -0.23 3.29
CA GLU A 20 -3.49 -0.35 3.04
C GLU A 20 -3.26 -1.34 1.91
N GLU A 21 -2.42 -0.97 0.94
CA GLU A 21 -2.00 -1.88 -0.12
C GLU A 21 -0.48 -2.00 -0.12
N ARG A 22 -0.03 -3.27 -0.05
CA ARG A 22 1.38 -3.65 -0.11
C ARG A 22 1.80 -3.81 -1.56
N ILE A 23 2.79 -3.04 -1.98
CA ILE A 23 3.39 -3.11 -3.32
C ILE A 23 4.76 -3.77 -3.18
N VAL A 24 4.90 -4.93 -3.80
CA VAL A 24 6.15 -5.70 -3.81
C VAL A 24 6.74 -5.60 -5.20
N GLN A 25 7.89 -4.94 -5.32
CA GLN A 25 8.66 -4.93 -6.56
C GLN A 25 9.58 -6.16 -6.58
N LEU A 26 9.38 -7.01 -7.58
CA LEU A 26 10.17 -8.22 -7.77
C LEU A 26 11.24 -7.98 -8.84
N ASP A 27 12.36 -8.69 -8.72
CA ASP A 27 13.39 -8.75 -9.74
C ASP A 27 12.84 -9.43 -11.00
N SER A 28 12.70 -8.66 -12.08
CA SER A 28 12.11 -9.10 -13.36
C SER A 28 13.02 -10.03 -14.17
N SER A 29 14.25 -10.28 -13.71
CA SER A 29 15.10 -11.35 -14.26
C SER A 29 14.58 -12.76 -13.93
N VAL A 30 13.61 -12.86 -13.02
CA VAL A 30 13.00 -14.11 -12.59
C VAL A 30 11.64 -14.30 -13.29
N VAL A 31 11.59 -15.22 -14.26
CA VAL A 31 10.32 -15.70 -14.83
C VAL A 31 9.62 -16.55 -13.77
N ILE A 32 8.50 -16.05 -13.23
CA ILE A 32 7.63 -16.83 -12.36
C ILE A 32 6.92 -17.86 -13.26
N ARG A 33 7.32 -19.13 -13.15
CA ARG A 33 6.59 -20.26 -13.74
C ARG A 33 5.88 -20.99 -12.61
N ASP A 34 4.59 -21.29 -12.80
CA ASP A 34 3.85 -22.14 -11.85
C ASP A 34 4.61 -23.45 -11.60
N GLY A 35 4.80 -23.79 -10.33
CA GLY A 35 5.43 -25.05 -9.90
C GLY A 35 6.96 -25.02 -9.77
N LEU A 36 7.65 -23.90 -10.01
CA LEU A 36 9.07 -23.77 -9.70
C LEU A 36 9.30 -22.89 -8.46
N PRO A 37 10.03 -23.36 -7.43
CA PRO A 37 10.40 -22.55 -6.28
C PRO A 37 11.55 -21.61 -6.66
N VAL A 38 11.33 -20.70 -7.60
CA VAL A 38 12.30 -19.63 -7.84
C VAL A 38 12.08 -18.61 -6.74
N GLN A 39 13.09 -18.39 -5.90
CA GLN A 39 13.03 -17.35 -4.88
C GLN A 39 12.94 -16.00 -5.59
N ALA A 40 11.72 -15.50 -5.78
CA ALA A 40 11.49 -14.16 -6.29
C ALA A 40 12.17 -13.20 -5.32
N ARG A 41 13.24 -12.56 -5.78
CA ARG A 41 13.97 -11.59 -4.96
C ARG A 41 13.15 -10.31 -4.92
N THR A 42 12.62 -9.97 -3.74
CA THR A 42 12.02 -8.65 -3.50
C THR A 42 13.11 -7.60 -3.58
N LEU A 43 12.98 -6.68 -4.55
CA LEU A 43 13.89 -5.53 -4.71
C LEU A 43 13.47 -4.39 -3.78
N ALA A 44 12.17 -4.14 -3.70
CA ALA A 44 11.62 -3.08 -2.87
C ALA A 44 10.22 -3.47 -2.39
N GLU A 45 9.89 -2.98 -1.20
CA GLU A 45 8.56 -3.10 -0.62
C GLU A 45 8.10 -1.70 -0.24
N SER A 46 6.92 -1.32 -0.71
CA SER A 46 6.30 -0.05 -0.36
C SER A 46 4.84 -0.25 0.00
N TYR A 47 4.32 0.70 0.78
CA TYR A 47 2.96 0.69 1.27
C TYR A 47 2.26 1.93 0.76
N ARG A 48 1.03 1.78 0.27
CA ARG A 48 0.15 2.91 -0.08
C ARG A 48 -1.14 2.84 0.72
N TYR A 49 -1.62 3.99 1.14
CA TYR A 49 -2.91 4.12 1.84
C TYR A 49 -3.91 4.78 0.89
N ILE A 50 -5.06 4.16 0.70
CA ILE A 50 -6.10 4.63 -0.23
C ILE A 50 -7.37 4.88 0.56
N CYS A 51 -7.96 6.07 0.42
CA CYS A 51 -9.23 6.38 1.05
C CYS A 51 -10.34 5.48 0.48
N ILE A 52 -11.11 4.84 1.35
CA ILE A 52 -12.16 3.89 0.95
C ILE A 52 -13.33 4.60 0.26
N GLN A 53 -13.59 5.86 0.63
CA GLN A 53 -14.76 6.61 0.17
C GLN A 53 -14.57 7.22 -1.22
N CYS A 54 -13.39 7.77 -1.51
CA CYS A 54 -13.14 8.49 -2.76
C CYS A 54 -11.98 7.92 -3.59
N ASN A 55 -11.37 6.80 -3.15
CA ASN A 55 -10.20 6.16 -3.77
C ASN A 55 -8.98 7.07 -3.96
N GLU A 56 -8.88 8.15 -3.18
CA GLU A 56 -7.71 9.03 -3.19
C GLU A 56 -6.53 8.34 -2.49
N ILE A 57 -5.36 8.37 -3.12
CA ILE A 57 -4.11 7.87 -2.55
C ILE A 57 -3.54 8.94 -1.60
N LEU A 58 -3.20 8.55 -0.38
CA LEU A 58 -2.40 9.37 0.53
C LEU A 58 -0.94 9.28 0.11
N THR A 59 -0.46 10.29 -0.60
CA THR A 59 0.96 10.50 -0.85
C THR A 59 1.58 11.20 0.35
N HIS A 60 2.55 10.55 1.00
CA HIS A 60 3.43 11.21 1.96
C HIS A 60 4.42 12.04 1.13
N ASN A 61 4.26 13.37 1.11
CA ASN A 61 5.29 14.29 0.62
C ASN A 61 6.36 14.50 1.68
#